data_AF-A0A843DH98-F1
#
_entry.id   AF-A0A843DH98-F1
#
_cell.length_a   1.000
_cell.length_b   1.000
_cell.length_c   1.000
_cell.angle_alpha   90.00
_cell.angle_beta   90.00
_cell.angle_gamma   90.00
#
_symmetry.space_group_name_H-M   'P 1'
#
loop_
_entity.id
_entity.type
_entity.pdbx_description
1 polymer ?
#
loop_
_entity_poly.entity_id
_entity_poly.type
_entity_poly.pdbx_seq_one_letter_code
_entity_poly.pdbx_strand_id
1 'polypeptide(L)'
;MKKFAVRNLRLCTKECLCLYVCPTGATDTENSIIDVEKCTGCGRCVEACVSKAITLIPEEFPTPQKHDEDVLSMMNTILSAKAQAECIASALPGKFARALARSNRIMAEDISREAGYMLPQGKNARKFLKELAESGNEKSEKLLKVLRTNE
;
A
#
# COMPACT_ATOMS: atom_id res chain seq x y z
N MET A 1 8.99 0.93 19.31
CA MET A 1 8.75 1.13 17.86
C MET A 1 8.52 2.61 17.62
N LYS A 2 9.37 3.26 16.82
CA LYS A 2 9.22 4.67 16.49
C LYS A 2 7.94 4.85 15.65
N LYS A 3 7.16 5.88 15.97
CA LYS A 3 5.89 6.19 15.32
C LYS A 3 5.87 7.65 14.92
N PHE A 4 5.10 7.98 13.91
CA PHE A 4 4.84 9.36 13.50
C PHE A 4 3.37 9.53 13.13
N ALA A 5 2.90 10.76 13.18
CA ALA A 5 1.51 11.08 12.86
C ALA A 5 1.34 11.30 11.36
N VAL A 6 0.25 10.78 10.80
CA VAL A 6 -0.20 11.06 9.43
C VAL A 6 -1.63 11.60 9.44
N ARG A 7 -1.95 12.47 8.47
CA ARG A 7 -3.25 13.11 8.33
C ARG A 7 -3.96 12.64 7.06
N ASN A 8 -5.15 12.09 7.18
CA ASN A 8 -6.03 11.79 6.06
C ASN A 8 -6.85 13.03 5.69
N LEU A 9 -6.47 13.69 4.59
CA LEU A 9 -7.12 14.93 4.16
C LEU A 9 -8.59 14.76 3.81
N ARG A 10 -9.05 13.55 3.43
CA ARG A 10 -10.46 13.28 3.15
C ARG A 10 -11.34 13.29 4.41
N LEU A 11 -10.74 13.11 5.59
CA LEU A 11 -11.43 13.11 6.88
C LEU A 11 -11.22 14.42 7.66
N CYS A 12 -10.35 15.32 7.20
CA CYS A 12 -9.97 16.51 7.93
C CYS A 12 -11.01 17.63 7.73
N THR A 13 -11.72 17.99 8.80
CA THR A 13 -12.77 19.03 8.78
C THR A 13 -12.29 20.41 9.23
N LYS A 14 -10.98 20.57 9.47
CA LYS A 14 -10.28 21.86 9.66
C LYS A 14 -10.64 22.65 10.93
N GLU A 15 -10.96 21.98 12.03
CA GLU A 15 -10.99 22.58 13.38
C GLU A 15 -9.58 22.97 13.86
N CYS A 16 -8.55 22.40 13.24
CA CYS A 16 -7.14 22.76 13.40
C CYS A 16 -6.58 22.70 14.84
N LEU A 17 -7.28 22.06 15.79
CA LEU A 17 -6.80 21.83 17.16
C LEU A 17 -5.41 21.18 17.21
N CYS A 18 -5.12 20.31 16.25
CA CYS A 18 -3.81 19.67 16.11
C CYS A 18 -2.63 20.65 16.07
N LEU A 19 -2.82 21.86 15.52
CA LEU A 19 -1.80 22.92 15.44
C LEU A 19 -1.39 23.39 16.84
N TYR A 20 -2.35 23.57 17.74
CA TYR A 20 -2.12 24.13 19.07
C TYR A 20 -1.59 23.10 20.07
N VAL A 21 -1.87 21.80 19.87
CA VAL A 21 -1.45 20.74 20.79
C VAL A 21 -0.11 20.09 20.43
N CYS A 22 0.41 20.34 19.22
CA CYS A 22 1.67 19.76 18.76
C CYS A 22 2.88 20.48 19.38
N PRO A 23 3.67 19.82 20.25
CA PRO A 23 4.75 20.49 20.97
C PRO A 23 5.95 20.87 20.07
N THR A 24 6.08 20.25 18.91
CA THR A 24 7.19 20.48 17.97
C THR A 24 6.78 21.27 16.72
N GLY A 25 5.50 21.65 16.61
CA GLY A 25 4.96 22.28 15.40
C GLY A 25 4.92 21.36 14.18
N ALA A 26 5.07 20.03 14.32
CA ALA A 26 5.05 19.09 13.21
C ALA A 26 3.73 19.10 12.39
N THR A 27 2.63 19.53 13.00
CA THR A 27 1.32 19.60 12.34
C THR A 27 1.06 20.92 11.61
N ASP A 28 1.93 21.91 11.83
CA ASP A 28 1.83 23.29 11.36
C ASP A 28 2.54 23.43 10.01
N THR A 29 1.78 23.10 8.96
CA THR A 29 2.25 23.10 7.57
C THR A 29 1.16 23.63 6.63
N GLU A 30 1.57 24.43 5.65
CA GLU A 30 0.66 25.04 4.66
C GLU A 30 -0.02 23.99 3.76
N ASN A 31 0.66 22.88 3.48
CA ASN A 31 0.15 21.80 2.63
C ASN A 31 -0.68 20.76 3.41
N SER A 32 -0.89 20.97 4.71
CA SER A 32 -1.60 20.04 5.59
C SER A 32 -0.95 18.64 5.72
N ILE A 33 0.31 18.47 5.31
CA ILE A 33 1.08 17.24 5.49
C ILE A 33 1.89 17.37 6.79
N ILE A 34 1.76 16.40 7.69
CA ILE A 34 2.53 16.43 8.95
C ILE A 34 4.01 16.23 8.64
N ASP A 35 4.84 17.12 9.17
CA ASP A 35 6.30 17.06 9.07
C ASP A 35 6.81 15.88 9.93
N VAL A 36 7.25 14.82 9.26
CA VAL A 36 7.69 13.58 9.89
C VAL A 36 9.01 13.78 10.64
N GLU A 37 9.88 14.68 10.18
CA GLU A 37 11.18 14.94 10.80
C GLU A 37 11.03 15.65 12.16
N LYS A 38 10.01 16.52 12.28
CA LYS A 38 9.66 17.17 13.55
C LYS A 38 8.77 16.32 14.45
N CYS A 39 8.18 15.25 13.94
CA CYS A 39 7.20 14.46 14.68
C CYS A 39 7.88 13.52 15.68
N THR A 40 7.55 13.66 16.96
CA THR A 40 8.07 12.78 18.02
C THR A 40 7.22 11.52 18.24
N GLY A 41 6.09 11.39 17.54
CA GLY A 41 5.15 10.29 17.74
C GLY A 41 4.34 10.37 19.03
N CYS A 42 4.28 11.53 19.70
CA CYS A 42 3.64 11.68 21.01
C CYS A 42 2.11 11.49 21.05
N GLY A 43 1.42 11.57 19.91
CA GLY A 43 -0.02 11.26 19.80
C GLY A 43 -1.00 12.37 20.20
N ARG A 44 -0.56 13.51 20.75
CA ARG A 44 -1.46 14.61 21.16
C ARG A 44 -2.40 15.11 20.04
N CYS A 45 -1.89 15.19 18.81
CA CYS A 45 -2.68 15.58 17.65
C CYS A 45 -3.73 14.53 17.24
N VAL A 46 -3.51 13.25 17.56
CA VAL A 46 -4.50 12.17 17.35
C VAL A 46 -5.64 12.34 18.34
N GLU A 47 -5.32 12.54 19.62
CA GLU A 47 -6.32 12.74 20.69
C GLU A 47 -7.17 14.00 20.46
N ALA A 48 -6.54 15.09 20.02
CA ALA A 48 -7.23 16.36 19.80
C ALA A 48 -8.07 16.42 18.50
N CYS A 49 -7.87 15.49 17.56
CA CYS A 49 -8.54 15.54 16.26
C CYS A 49 -9.99 15.05 16.37
N VAL A 50 -10.94 15.98 16.44
CA VAL A 50 -12.39 15.70 16.54
C VAL A 50 -12.87 14.80 15.41
N SER A 51 -12.41 15.04 14.19
CA SER A 51 -12.78 14.26 13.01
C SER A 51 -12.02 12.93 12.87
N LYS A 52 -11.10 12.63 13.79
CA LYS A 52 -10.23 11.43 13.77
C LYS A 52 -9.46 11.27 12.46
N ALA A 53 -9.10 12.40 11.82
CA ALA A 53 -8.34 12.43 10.59
C ALA A 53 -6.85 12.11 10.77
N ILE A 54 -6.34 12.12 12.01
CA ILE A 54 -4.92 11.90 12.30
C ILE A 54 -4.74 10.55 13.00
N THR A 55 -3.71 9.79 12.61
CA THR A 55 -3.37 8.51 13.21
C THR A 55 -1.86 8.39 13.39
N LEU A 56 -1.42 7.70 14.44
CA LEU A 56 -0.02 7.31 14.59
C LEU A 56 0.24 6.02 13.80
N ILE A 57 1.18 6.08 12.88
CA ILE A 57 1.68 4.90 12.16
C ILE A 57 3.11 4.60 12.58
N PRO A 58 3.52 3.33 12.58
CA PRO A 58 4.90 2.99 12.83
C PRO A 58 5.80 3.35 11.65
N GLU A 59 7.06 3.62 11.96
CA GLU A 59 8.10 3.82 10.94
C GLU A 59 8.43 2.51 10.22
N GLU A 60 8.48 1.42 10.97
CA GLU A 60 8.70 0.07 10.48
C GLU A 60 7.38 -0.71 10.54
N PHE A 61 6.90 -1.18 9.38
CA PHE A 61 5.74 -2.06 9.33
C PHE A 61 6.14 -3.49 9.74
N PRO A 62 5.27 -4.22 10.44
CA PRO A 62 5.54 -5.62 10.77
C PRO A 62 5.70 -6.45 9.49
N THR A 63 6.50 -7.50 9.58
CA THR A 63 6.64 -8.46 8.49
C THR A 63 5.30 -9.16 8.25
N PRO A 64 4.88 -9.34 6.98
CA PRO A 64 3.69 -10.13 6.67
C PRO A 64 3.82 -11.55 7.23
N GLN A 65 2.70 -12.10 7.73
CA GLN A 65 2.66 -13.49 8.16
C GLN A 65 2.84 -14.40 6.95
N LYS A 66 3.55 -15.53 7.15
CA LYS A 66 3.72 -16.53 6.10
C LYS A 66 2.46 -17.37 6.00
N HIS A 67 2.06 -17.69 4.78
CA HIS A 67 1.06 -18.71 4.50
C HIS A 67 1.72 -20.08 4.41
N ASP A 68 0.99 -21.13 4.76
CA ASP A 68 1.40 -22.52 4.52
C ASP A 68 1.55 -22.81 3.02
N GLU A 69 2.45 -23.72 2.68
CA GLU A 69 2.77 -24.05 1.29
C GLU A 69 1.55 -24.57 0.51
N ASP A 70 0.70 -25.37 1.17
CA ASP A 70 -0.54 -25.88 0.58
C ASP A 70 -1.53 -24.75 0.24
N VAL A 71 -1.61 -23.74 1.11
CA VAL A 71 -2.45 -22.55 0.89
C VAL A 71 -1.94 -21.77 -0.31
N LEU A 72 -0.63 -21.54 -0.38
CA LEU A 72 0.01 -20.84 -1.50
C LEU A 72 -0.21 -21.60 -2.83
N SER A 73 -0.08 -22.93 -2.82
CA SER A 73 -0.32 -23.78 -3.98
C SER A 73 -1.76 -23.67 -4.49
N MET A 74 -2.73 -23.71 -3.58
CA MET A 74 -4.15 -23.53 -3.92
C MET A 74 -4.43 -22.13 -4.47
N MET A 75 -3.90 -21.09 -3.84
CA MET A 75 -4.04 -19.70 -4.29
C MET A 75 -3.47 -19.52 -5.70
N ASN A 76 -2.29 -20.08 -5.99
CA ASN A 76 -1.68 -20.03 -7.32
C ASN A 76 -2.52 -20.77 -8.37
N THR A 77 -3.14 -21.89 -8.00
CA THR A 77 -4.05 -22.62 -8.88
C THR A 77 -5.27 -21.77 -9.24
N ILE A 78 -5.88 -21.11 -8.25
CA ILE A 78 -7.02 -20.21 -8.48
C ILE A 78 -6.59 -18.99 -9.31
N LEU A 79 -5.42 -18.42 -9.03
CA LEU A 79 -4.85 -17.32 -9.79
C LEU A 79 -4.75 -17.67 -11.29
N SER A 80 -4.17 -18.82 -11.62
CA SER A 80 -4.07 -19.29 -13.02
C SER A 80 -5.45 -19.50 -13.65
N ALA A 81 -6.40 -20.09 -12.92
CA ALA A 81 -7.76 -20.28 -13.40
C ALA A 81 -8.48 -18.94 -13.67
N LYS A 82 -8.29 -17.93 -12.82
CA LYS A 82 -8.84 -16.58 -13.01
C LYS A 82 -8.22 -15.88 -14.20
N ALA A 83 -6.90 -15.97 -14.38
CA ALA A 83 -6.23 -15.41 -15.56
C ALA A 83 -6.74 -16.05 -16.85
N GLN A 84 -6.94 -17.39 -16.87
CA GLN A 84 -7.52 -18.07 -18.03
C GLN A 84 -8.96 -17.63 -18.30
N ALA A 85 -9.79 -17.53 -17.26
CA ALA A 85 -11.16 -17.05 -17.38
C ALA A 85 -11.24 -15.60 -17.88
N GLU A 86 -10.32 -14.73 -17.45
CA GLU A 86 -10.18 -13.37 -18.00
C GLU A 86 -9.86 -13.40 -19.50
N CYS A 87 -8.89 -14.20 -19.94
CA CYS A 87 -8.52 -14.32 -21.35
C CYS A 87 -9.71 -14.77 -22.21
N ILE A 88 -10.43 -15.81 -21.77
CA ILE A 88 -11.63 -16.31 -22.47
C ILE A 88 -12.69 -15.21 -22.53
N ALA A 89 -13.00 -14.57 -21.40
CA ALA A 89 -14.01 -13.51 -21.34
C ALA A 89 -13.63 -12.29 -22.20
N SER A 90 -12.34 -11.96 -22.30
CA SER A 90 -11.84 -10.84 -23.10
C SER A 90 -11.97 -11.09 -24.61
N ALA A 91 -11.98 -12.35 -25.04
CA ALA A 91 -12.18 -12.73 -26.44
C ALA A 91 -13.67 -12.72 -26.86
N LEU A 92 -14.60 -12.63 -25.91
CA LEU A 92 -16.04 -12.61 -26.18
C LEU A 92 -16.57 -11.18 -26.34
N PRO A 93 -17.51 -10.94 -27.28
CA PRO A 93 -18.13 -9.62 -27.44
C PRO A 93 -19.19 -9.35 -26.35
N GLY A 94 -19.46 -8.07 -26.11
CA GLY A 94 -20.59 -7.62 -25.29
C GLY A 94 -20.22 -7.07 -23.91
N LYS A 95 -21.19 -6.37 -23.29
CA LYS A 95 -21.00 -5.69 -22.00
C LYS A 95 -20.76 -6.67 -20.86
N PHE A 96 -21.45 -7.81 -20.87
CA PHE A 96 -21.30 -8.85 -19.85
C PHE A 96 -19.91 -9.49 -19.89
N ALA A 97 -19.41 -9.83 -21.08
CA ALA A 97 -18.08 -10.39 -21.26
C ALA A 97 -16.97 -9.45 -20.73
N ARG A 98 -17.05 -8.16 -21.03
CA ARG A 98 -16.11 -7.15 -20.49
C ARG A 98 -16.17 -7.05 -18.95
N ALA A 99 -17.37 -7.08 -18.38
CA ALA A 99 -17.53 -7.07 -16.92
C ALA A 99 -16.93 -8.33 -16.27
N LEU A 100 -17.14 -9.50 -16.90
CA LEU A 100 -16.59 -10.77 -16.43
C LEU A 100 -15.06 -10.82 -16.52
N ALA A 101 -14.48 -10.32 -17.62
CA ALA A 101 -13.03 -10.18 -17.76
C ALA A 101 -12.45 -9.29 -16.64
N ARG A 102 -13.07 -8.12 -16.41
CA ARG A 102 -12.64 -7.20 -15.34
C ARG A 102 -12.77 -7.84 -13.96
N SER A 103 -13.85 -8.58 -13.70
CA SER A 103 -14.06 -9.29 -12.43
C SER A 103 -12.97 -10.34 -12.20
N ASN A 104 -12.65 -11.16 -13.19
CA ASN A 104 -11.59 -12.17 -13.06
C ASN A 104 -10.22 -11.54 -12.86
N ARG A 105 -9.93 -10.43 -13.56
CA ARG A 105 -8.69 -9.66 -13.35
C ARG A 105 -8.54 -9.19 -11.90
N ILE A 106 -9.57 -8.56 -11.34
CA ILE A 106 -9.54 -8.05 -9.96
C ILE A 106 -9.31 -9.19 -8.98
N MET A 107 -10.01 -10.32 -9.15
CA MET A 107 -9.78 -11.49 -8.30
C MET A 107 -8.37 -12.05 -8.43
N ALA A 108 -7.81 -12.11 -9.64
CA ALA A 108 -6.43 -12.53 -9.86
C ALA A 108 -5.43 -11.58 -9.19
N GLU A 109 -5.63 -10.26 -9.33
CA GLU A 109 -4.79 -9.24 -8.70
C GLU A 109 -4.84 -9.34 -7.16
N ASP A 110 -6.02 -9.54 -6.58
CA ASP A 110 -6.19 -9.69 -5.13
C ASP A 110 -5.57 -10.99 -4.61
N ILE A 111 -5.82 -12.13 -5.27
CA ILE A 111 -5.23 -13.42 -4.87
C ILE A 111 -3.71 -13.35 -4.92
N SER A 112 -3.15 -12.76 -5.97
CA SER A 112 -1.69 -12.64 -6.10
C SER A 112 -1.12 -11.75 -4.97
N ARG A 113 -1.79 -10.64 -4.65
CA ARG A 113 -1.41 -9.76 -3.52
C ARG A 113 -1.38 -10.51 -2.19
N GLU A 114 -2.44 -11.25 -1.88
CA GLU A 114 -2.57 -12.01 -0.64
C GLU A 114 -1.59 -13.20 -0.59
N ALA A 115 -1.30 -13.85 -1.72
CA ALA A 115 -0.30 -14.94 -1.80
C ALA A 115 1.16 -14.46 -1.57
N GLY A 116 1.37 -13.17 -1.27
CA GLY A 116 2.68 -12.58 -1.03
C GLY A 116 3.35 -12.00 -2.28
N TYR A 117 2.64 -11.93 -3.41
CA TYR A 117 3.08 -11.28 -4.63
C TYR A 117 2.28 -9.98 -4.84
N MET A 118 2.79 -8.83 -4.36
CA MET A 118 2.37 -7.43 -4.68
C MET A 118 2.27 -6.49 -3.46
N LEU A 119 3.17 -6.62 -2.48
CA LEU A 119 3.56 -5.44 -1.70
C LEU A 119 4.79 -4.82 -2.36
N PRO A 120 4.76 -3.53 -2.76
CA PRO A 120 5.93 -2.86 -3.31
C PRO A 120 7.19 -2.96 -2.41
N GLN A 121 6.97 -3.08 -1.10
CA GLN A 121 8.02 -3.20 -0.08
C GLN A 121 8.47 -4.66 0.16
N GLY A 122 7.82 -5.63 -0.47
CA GLY A 122 8.08 -7.06 -0.27
C GLY A 122 9.30 -7.56 -1.04
N LYS A 123 9.91 -8.65 -0.54
CA LYS A 123 11.12 -9.26 -1.12
C LYS A 123 10.93 -9.68 -2.58
N ASN A 124 9.77 -10.28 -2.89
CA ASN A 124 9.45 -10.76 -4.24
C ASN A 124 9.39 -9.59 -5.25
N ALA A 125 8.70 -8.51 -4.88
CA ALA A 125 8.61 -7.30 -5.72
C ALA A 125 9.98 -6.67 -5.94
N ARG A 126 10.80 -6.57 -4.89
CA ARG A 126 12.17 -6.04 -5.00
C ARG A 126 13.07 -6.91 -5.89
N LYS A 127 12.99 -8.24 -5.75
CA LYS A 127 13.75 -9.17 -6.59
C LYS A 127 13.39 -8.97 -8.07
N PHE A 128 12.09 -8.94 -8.38
CA PHE A 128 11.62 -8.70 -9.75
C PHE A 128 12.05 -7.33 -10.29
N LEU A 129 11.97 -6.27 -9.49
CA LEU A 129 12.45 -4.94 -9.89
C LEU A 129 13.96 -4.91 -10.16
N LYS A 130 14.76 -5.68 -9.42
CA LYS A 130 16.21 -5.82 -9.68
C LYS A 130 16.47 -6.51 -11.00
N GLU A 131 15.79 -7.63 -11.27
CA GLU A 131 15.90 -8.35 -12.55
C GLU A 131 15.52 -7.43 -13.73
N LEU A 132 14.46 -6.63 -13.59
CA LEU A 132 14.08 -5.64 -14.60
C LEU A 132 15.12 -4.52 -14.75
N ALA A 133 15.68 -4.02 -13.65
CA ALA A 133 16.73 -3.00 -13.70
C ALA A 133 17.99 -3.53 -14.41
N GLU A 134 18.39 -4.78 -14.14
CA GLU A 134 19.51 -5.46 -14.82
C GLU A 134 19.27 -5.59 -16.33
N SER A 135 18.01 -5.70 -16.76
CA SER A 135 17.63 -5.67 -18.19
C SER A 135 17.62 -4.27 -18.84
N GLY A 136 18.02 -3.22 -18.10
CA GLY A 136 18.08 -1.83 -18.58
C GLY A 136 16.79 -1.02 -18.40
N ASN A 137 15.87 -1.47 -17.55
CA ASN A 137 14.62 -0.75 -17.30
C ASN A 137 14.82 0.42 -16.30
N GLU A 138 14.99 1.63 -16.83
CA GLU A 138 15.22 2.85 -16.02
C GLU A 138 14.12 3.14 -14.97
N LYS A 139 12.86 2.75 -15.25
CA LYS A 139 11.76 2.97 -14.29
C LYS A 139 11.94 2.09 -13.05
N SER A 140 12.41 0.86 -13.25
CA SER A 140 12.67 -0.09 -12.17
C SER A 140 13.82 0.38 -11.29
N GLU A 141 14.88 0.94 -11.88
CA GLU A 141 15.97 1.58 -11.13
C GLU A 141 15.49 2.75 -10.26
N LYS A 142 14.64 3.62 -10.81
CA LYS A 142 14.06 4.75 -10.07
C LYS A 142 13.21 4.26 -8.90
N LEU A 143 12.36 3.24 -9.12
CA LEU A 143 11.53 2.65 -8.08
C LEU A 143 12.36 2.03 -6.95
N LEU A 144 13.44 1.31 -7.29
CA LEU A 144 14.34 0.71 -6.29
C LEU A 144 15.00 1.73 -5.37
N LYS A 145 15.17 2.99 -5.80
CA LYS A 145 15.71 4.10 -5.00
C LYS A 145 14.67 4.73 -4.06
N VAL A 146 13.39 4.69 -4.42
CA VAL A 146 12.30 5.36 -3.69
C VAL A 146 11.57 4.42 -2.73
N LEU A 147 11.45 3.14 -3.08
CA LEU A 147 10.73 2.16 -2.27
C LEU A 147 11.53 1.79 -1.02
N ARG A 148 10.95 2.07 0.16
CA ARG A 148 11.43 1.54 1.44
C ARG A 148 11.09 0.06 1.53
N THR A 149 12.03 -0.74 2.02
CA THR A 149 11.88 -2.19 2.18
C THR A 149 11.57 -2.52 3.63
N ASN A 150 10.68 -3.48 3.87
CA ASN A 150 10.36 -3.96 5.22
C ASN A 150 11.36 -5.05 5.68
N GLU A 151 12.63 -4.96 5.29
CA GLU A 151 13.68 -5.94 5.65
C GLU A 151 14.40 -5.53 6.93
#